data_AF-A0A0C3DBH6-F1
#
_entry.id   AF-A0A0C3DBH6-F1
#
_cell.length_a   1.000
_cell.length_b   1.000
_cell.length_c   1.000
_cell.angle_alpha   90.00
_cell.angle_beta   90.00
_cell.angle_gamma   90.00
#
_symmetry.space_group_name_H-M   'P 1'
#
loop_
_entity.id
_entity.type
_entity.pdbx_description
1 polymer ?
#
loop_
_entity_poly.entity_id
_entity_poly.type
_entity_poly.pdbx_seq_one_letter_code
_entity_poly.pdbx_strand_id
1 'polypeptide(L)'
;MKFSYTFNDIKLGDYGHFTDSEDFRCEGNLFDDLKSLSLKANITSRRHKISERGGCQSEGGVVRAHHYSGGFTELYQPLGLSLLTDDVFKSLLVSRSTRLTNRYLITIVIQCLPNLPRPGSGTTHLYDIAKPFVWHRNKGAGSAVGEW
;
A
#
# COMPACT_ATOMS: atom_id res chain seq x y z
N MET A 1 6.59 9.50 -1.68
CA MET A 1 5.39 8.75 -1.26
C MET A 1 4.37 9.73 -0.74
N LYS A 2 3.09 9.56 -1.09
CA LYS A 2 2.01 10.47 -0.72
C LYS A 2 1.05 9.67 0.16
N PHE A 3 0.94 10.06 1.43
CA PHE A 3 0.08 9.36 2.38
C PHE A 3 -1.28 10.04 2.45
N SER A 4 -2.36 9.27 2.33
CA SER A 4 -3.73 9.74 2.57
C SER A 4 -4.17 9.34 3.99
N TYR A 5 -5.03 10.16 4.60
CA TYR A 5 -5.62 9.88 5.91
C TYR A 5 -6.97 9.19 5.71
N THR A 6 -7.17 8.01 6.30
CA THR A 6 -8.49 7.36 6.31
C THR A 6 -8.85 6.91 7.71
N PHE A 7 -10.12 7.10 8.06
CA PHE A 7 -10.72 6.58 9.29
C PHE A 7 -11.10 5.09 9.17
N ASN A 8 -11.01 4.52 7.98
CA ASN A 8 -11.35 3.13 7.72
C ASN A 8 -10.17 2.20 8.08
N ASP A 9 -10.50 1.00 8.54
CA ASP A 9 -9.59 -0.12 8.85
C ASP A 9 -8.85 -0.64 7.60
N ILE A 10 -8.17 0.24 6.87
CA ILE A 10 -7.39 -0.10 5.69
C ILE A 10 -6.19 -0.93 6.11
N LYS A 11 -6.09 -2.11 5.51
CA LYS A 11 -5.04 -3.08 5.78
C LYS A 11 -4.12 -3.21 4.59
N LEU A 12 -2.91 -3.67 4.88
CA LEU A 12 -1.96 -4.04 3.84
C LEU A 12 -2.60 -5.12 2.95
N GLY A 13 -2.47 -4.97 1.63
CA GLY A 13 -3.04 -5.89 0.66
C GLY A 13 -4.52 -5.64 0.32
N ASP A 14 -5.19 -4.67 0.95
CA ASP A 14 -6.53 -4.26 0.53
C ASP A 14 -6.50 -3.75 -0.91
N TYR A 15 -7.56 -4.02 -1.67
CA TYR A 15 -7.74 -3.48 -3.00
C TYR A 15 -9.17 -3.00 -3.21
N GLY A 16 -9.35 -2.02 -4.10
CA GLY A 16 -10.65 -1.40 -4.34
C GLY A 16 -10.57 -0.18 -5.23
N HIS A 17 -11.54 0.72 -5.13
CA HIS A 17 -11.59 1.96 -5.93
C HIS A 17 -11.83 3.18 -5.05
N PHE A 18 -11.54 4.35 -5.62
CA PHE A 18 -11.93 5.62 -5.03
C PHE A 18 -13.29 6.05 -5.57
N THR A 19 -14.15 6.54 -4.69
CA THR A 19 -15.39 7.22 -5.06
C THR A 19 -15.10 8.65 -5.53
N ASP A 20 -16.10 9.31 -6.12
CA ASP A 20 -16.02 10.72 -6.50
C ASP A 20 -15.75 11.66 -5.30
N SER A 21 -16.02 11.19 -4.08
CA SER A 21 -15.71 11.88 -2.82
C SER A 21 -14.27 11.68 -2.31
N GLU A 22 -13.40 11.04 -3.10
CA GLU A 22 -12.04 10.65 -2.72
C GLU A 22 -11.97 9.61 -1.57
N ASP A 23 -13.09 8.96 -1.23
CA ASP A 23 -13.11 7.89 -0.24
C ASP A 23 -12.68 6.56 -0.86
N PHE A 24 -11.76 5.87 -0.20
CA PHE A 24 -11.36 4.53 -0.62
C PHE A 24 -12.40 3.48 -0.19
N ARG A 25 -12.99 2.78 -1.16
CA ARG A 25 -13.90 1.65 -0.95
C ARG A 25 -13.13 0.35 -1.14
N CYS A 26 -12.88 -0.36 -0.04
CA CYS A 26 -12.28 -1.69 -0.06
C CYS A 26 -13.25 -2.73 -0.64
N GLU A 27 -12.79 -3.50 -1.62
CA GLU A 27 -13.55 -4.59 -2.27
C GLU A 27 -13.04 -5.98 -1.89
N GLY A 28 -11.84 -6.07 -1.31
CA GLY A 28 -11.23 -7.32 -0.87
C GLY A 28 -9.78 -7.12 -0.43
N ASN A 29 -9.18 -8.22 0.03
CA ASN A 29 -7.80 -8.24 0.48
C ASN A 29 -7.01 -9.36 -0.21
N LEU A 30 -5.80 -9.05 -0.67
CA LEU A 30 -4.94 -9.98 -1.38
C LEU A 30 -4.59 -11.23 -0.56
N PHE A 31 -4.38 -11.08 0.75
CA PHE A 31 -4.03 -12.18 1.65
C PHE A 31 -5.21 -13.14 1.85
N ASP A 32 -6.43 -12.62 1.93
CA ASP A 32 -7.64 -13.45 2.02
C ASP A 32 -7.87 -14.22 0.70
N ASP A 33 -7.67 -13.54 -0.42
CA ASP A 33 -7.72 -14.15 -1.75
C ASP A 33 -6.70 -15.30 -1.87
N LEU A 34 -5.47 -15.13 -1.39
CA LEU A 34 -4.43 -16.17 -1.37
C LEU A 34 -4.79 -17.37 -0.51
N LYS A 35 -5.31 -17.09 0.69
CA LYS A 35 -5.74 -18.12 1.64
C LYS A 35 -6.87 -18.96 1.05
N SER A 36 -7.81 -18.32 0.36
CA SER A 36 -8.92 -19.01 -0.32
C SER A 36 -8.45 -19.99 -1.42
N LEU A 37 -7.28 -19.74 -2.01
CA LEU A 37 -6.74 -20.56 -3.10
C LEU A 37 -5.78 -21.64 -2.60
N SER A 38 -5.58 -21.75 -1.28
CA SER A 38 -4.57 -22.63 -0.68
C SER A 38 -3.16 -22.43 -1.26
N LEU A 39 -2.87 -21.24 -1.80
CA LEU A 39 -1.55 -20.92 -2.33
C LEU A 39 -0.60 -20.69 -1.15
N LYS A 40 0.40 -21.56 -0.99
CA LYS A 40 1.55 -21.34 -0.09
C LYS A 40 2.51 -20.28 -0.65
N ALA A 41 2.00 -19.21 -1.24
CA ALA A 41 2.83 -18.06 -1.54
C ALA A 41 3.17 -17.40 -0.21
N ASN A 42 4.42 -17.53 0.23
CA ASN A 42 4.88 -16.92 1.47
C ASN A 42 5.10 -15.41 1.21
N ILE A 43 4.00 -14.67 1.06
CA ILE A 43 4.03 -13.22 0.93
C ILE A 43 4.20 -12.66 2.32
N THR A 44 5.44 -12.66 2.78
CA THR A 44 5.78 -12.07 4.06
C THR A 44 5.68 -10.55 3.92
N SER A 45 5.02 -9.88 4.85
CA SER A 45 5.08 -8.42 4.90
C SER A 45 6.47 -7.99 5.35
N ARG A 46 7.05 -7.00 4.68
CA ARG A 46 8.32 -6.40 5.08
C ARG A 46 8.06 -5.25 6.03
N ARG A 47 8.54 -5.41 7.26
CA ARG A 47 8.54 -4.39 8.31
C ARG A 47 9.75 -3.48 8.13
N HIS A 48 9.54 -2.17 8.11
CA HIS A 48 10.61 -1.18 8.02
C HIS A 48 10.39 -0.05 9.04
N LYS A 49 11.49 0.42 9.64
CA LYS A 49 11.47 1.59 10.52
C LYS A 49 11.34 2.83 9.64
N ILE A 50 10.36 3.67 9.93
CA ILE A 50 10.22 4.96 9.25
C ILE A 50 11.12 5.97 9.97
N SER A 51 11.82 6.81 9.20
CA SER A 51 12.67 7.88 9.72
C SER A 51 12.39 9.18 8.98
N GLU A 52 12.70 10.31 9.61
CA GLU A 52 12.49 11.63 9.02
C GLU A 52 13.41 11.85 7.81
N ARG A 53 12.97 12.70 6.89
CA ARG A 53 13.76 13.08 5.72
C ARG A 53 15.08 13.73 6.19
N GLY A 54 16.21 13.17 5.77
CA GLY A 54 17.54 13.60 6.22
C GLY A 54 18.16 12.70 7.30
N GLY A 55 17.45 11.66 7.75
CA GLY A 55 18.00 10.64 8.65
C GLY A 55 18.08 11.06 10.12
N CYS A 56 17.75 12.31 10.44
CA CYS A 56 17.64 12.80 11.81
C CYS A 56 16.45 12.09 12.49
N GLN A 57 16.73 11.20 13.44
CA GLN A 57 15.68 10.74 14.35
C GLN A 57 15.52 11.82 15.41
N SER A 58 14.34 12.43 15.46
CA SER A 58 13.99 13.32 16.57
C SER A 58 14.02 12.52 17.89
N GLU A 59 14.44 13.18 18.97
CA GLU A 59 14.46 12.62 20.31
C GLU A 59 13.07 12.07 20.68
N GLY A 60 13.01 10.85 21.23
CA GLY A 60 11.75 10.23 21.65
C GLY A 60 11.02 9.39 20.58
N GLY A 61 11.61 9.13 19.41
CA GLY A 61 11.02 8.23 18.42
C GLY A 61 9.82 8.82 17.67
N VAL A 62 9.71 10.14 17.67
CA VAL A 62 8.75 10.91 16.86
C VAL A 62 9.33 11.13 15.47
N VAL A 63 8.49 11.03 14.43
CA VAL A 63 8.85 11.34 13.04
C VAL A 63 7.85 12.34 12.49
N ARG A 64 8.35 13.41 11.84
CA ARG A 64 7.50 14.40 11.19
C ARG A 64 7.18 13.98 9.75
N ALA A 65 5.89 13.84 9.45
CA ALA A 65 5.39 13.69 8.10
C ALA A 65 4.94 15.06 7.59
N HIS A 66 5.65 15.62 6.60
CA HIS A 66 5.34 16.92 6.03
C HIS A 66 4.20 16.84 5.02
N HIS A 67 3.30 17.83 5.08
CA HIS A 67 2.20 18.04 4.14
C HIS A 67 2.56 19.10 3.10
N TYR A 68 1.93 19.07 1.94
CA TYR A 68 2.15 20.05 0.86
C TYR A 68 1.82 21.50 1.27
N SER A 69 0.93 21.70 2.25
CA SER A 69 0.54 23.03 2.76
C SER A 69 1.57 23.67 3.70
N GLY A 70 2.77 23.09 3.84
CA GLY A 70 3.81 23.56 4.76
C GLY A 70 3.63 23.12 6.22
N GLY A 71 2.57 22.36 6.52
CA GLY A 71 2.36 21.73 7.82
C GLY A 71 3.10 20.40 7.98
N PHE A 72 3.04 19.83 9.18
CA PHE A 72 3.48 18.45 9.44
C PHE A 72 2.57 17.76 10.46
N THR A 73 2.55 16.44 10.42
CA THR A 73 1.97 15.59 11.46
C THR A 73 3.09 14.83 12.16
N GLU A 74 3.04 14.78 13.49
CA GLU A 74 3.96 13.99 14.30
C GLU A 74 3.45 12.56 14.42
N LEU A 75 4.27 11.62 13.99
CA LEU A 75 4.02 10.19 14.08
C LEU A 75 4.86 9.62 15.19
N TYR A 76 4.22 8.98 16.18
CA TYR A 76 4.94 8.34 17.28
C TYR A 76 5.28 6.90 16.94
N GLN A 77 6.57 6.60 16.93
CA GLN A 77 7.13 5.29 16.60
C GLN A 77 6.51 4.66 15.34
N PRO A 78 6.49 5.37 14.20
CA PRO A 78 5.86 4.89 12.99
C PRO A 78 6.52 3.60 12.50
N LEU A 79 5.66 2.66 12.16
CA LEU A 79 6.04 1.37 11.63
C LEU A 79 5.49 1.17 10.23
N GLY A 80 6.38 1.11 9.25
CA GLY A 80 6.03 0.79 7.89
C GLY A 80 5.91 -0.71 7.69
N LEU A 81 4.78 -1.13 7.13
CA LEU A 81 4.53 -2.46 6.60
C LEU A 81 4.40 -2.33 5.09
N SER A 82 5.09 -3.19 4.35
CA SER A 82 5.07 -3.18 2.88
C SER A 82 4.95 -4.59 2.33
N LEU A 83 4.34 -4.72 1.15
CA LEU A 83 4.34 -5.98 0.41
C LEU A 83 5.74 -6.25 -0.16
N LEU A 84 6.26 -7.47 0.02
CA LEU A 84 7.50 -7.90 -0.63
C LEU A 84 7.33 -7.81 -2.15
N THR A 85 8.18 -7.02 -2.81
CA THR A 85 8.12 -6.82 -4.26
C THR A 85 9.10 -7.74 -4.98
N ASP A 86 9.02 -9.04 -4.71
CA ASP A 86 9.82 -10.06 -5.39
C ASP A 86 9.11 -10.56 -6.68
N ASP A 87 9.81 -11.40 -7.46
CA ASP A 87 9.26 -11.91 -8.72
C ASP A 87 8.09 -12.88 -8.51
N VAL A 88 7.99 -13.52 -7.33
CA VAL A 88 6.85 -14.36 -6.96
C VAL A 88 5.61 -13.50 -6.74
N PHE A 89 5.76 -12.39 -6.02
CA PHE A 89 4.71 -11.41 -5.81
C PHE A 89 4.27 -10.75 -7.12
N LYS A 90 5.21 -10.38 -8.01
CA LYS A 90 4.87 -9.90 -9.36
C LYS A 90 4.08 -10.94 -10.14
N SER A 91 4.52 -12.20 -10.13
CA SER A 91 3.84 -13.30 -10.82
C SER A 91 2.42 -13.52 -10.27
N LEU A 92 2.25 -13.40 -8.95
CA LEU A 92 0.93 -13.45 -8.33
C LEU A 92 0.06 -12.29 -8.81
N LEU A 93 0.57 -11.07 -8.77
CA LEU A 93 -0.17 -9.90 -9.23
C LEU A 93 -0.59 -10.03 -10.70
N VAL A 94 0.29 -10.60 -11.55
CA VAL A 94 -0.03 -10.94 -12.95
C VAL A 94 -1.15 -11.98 -13.02
N SER A 95 -1.09 -13.06 -12.24
CA SER A 95 -2.15 -14.08 -12.19
C SER A 95 -3.50 -13.52 -11.72
N ARG A 96 -3.47 -12.45 -10.91
CA ARG A 96 -4.62 -11.75 -10.35
C ARG A 96 -4.98 -10.48 -11.10
N SER A 97 -4.30 -10.18 -12.21
CA SER A 97 -4.42 -8.92 -12.93
C SER A 97 -5.86 -8.62 -13.35
N THR A 98 -6.63 -9.64 -13.74
CA THR A 98 -8.05 -9.49 -14.11
C THR A 98 -8.90 -9.04 -12.93
N ARG A 99 -8.67 -9.58 -11.73
CA ARG A 99 -9.34 -9.13 -10.50
C ARG A 99 -8.83 -7.75 -10.07
N LEU A 100 -7.55 -7.45 -10.23
CA LEU A 100 -7.01 -6.15 -9.82
C LEU A 100 -7.20 -5.05 -10.89
N THR A 101 -7.80 -5.37 -12.04
CA THR A 101 -8.02 -4.42 -13.13
C THR A 101 -8.88 -3.26 -12.66
N ASN A 102 -8.44 -2.04 -12.94
CA ASN A 102 -9.09 -0.78 -12.52
C ASN A 102 -9.21 -0.58 -11.00
N ARG A 103 -8.51 -1.40 -10.20
CA ARG A 103 -8.47 -1.26 -8.74
C ARG A 103 -7.13 -0.71 -8.30
N TYR A 104 -7.14 -0.03 -7.17
CA TYR A 104 -5.97 0.39 -6.42
C TYR A 104 -5.61 -0.70 -5.41
N LEU A 105 -4.32 -0.89 -5.15
CA LEU A 105 -3.79 -1.87 -4.20
C LEU A 105 -2.99 -1.15 -3.11
N ILE A 106 -3.32 -1.46 -1.85
CA ILE A 106 -2.60 -0.96 -0.69
C ILE A 106 -1.32 -1.77 -0.52
N THR A 107 -0.20 -1.20 -0.97
CA THR A 107 1.11 -1.87 -0.93
C THR A 107 1.93 -1.50 0.29
N ILE A 108 1.61 -0.39 0.96
CA ILE A 108 2.30 0.08 2.17
C ILE A 108 1.29 0.65 3.16
N VAL A 109 1.43 0.27 4.42
CA VAL A 109 0.69 0.85 5.56
C VAL A 109 1.69 1.28 6.62
N ILE A 110 1.57 2.51 7.10
CA ILE A 110 2.31 3.02 8.25
C ILE A 110 1.37 3.00 9.45
N GLN A 111 1.71 2.14 10.41
CA GLN A 111 1.04 2.08 11.69
C GLN A 111 1.76 3.00 12.66
N CYS A 112 1.02 3.89 13.32
CA CYS A 112 1.57 4.73 14.37
C CYS A 112 1.05 4.25 15.72
N LEU A 113 1.91 4.22 16.73
CA LEU A 113 1.42 3.99 18.07
C LEU A 113 0.59 5.21 18.51
N PRO A 114 -0.51 5.00 19.25
CA PRO A 114 -1.24 6.12 19.84
C PRO A 114 -0.27 6.90 20.73
N ASN A 115 -0.17 8.21 20.46
CA ASN A 115 0.55 9.11 21.35
C ASN A 115 -0.19 9.19 22.70
N LEU A 116 0.56 9.43 23.77
CA LEU A 116 0.13 9.61 25.17
C LEU A 116 -1.16 10.45 25.37
N PRO A 117 -1.83 10.38 26.54
CA PRO A 117 -3.28 10.28 26.73
C PRO A 117 -4.00 11.58 26.38
N ARG A 118 -4.25 11.83 25.10
CA ARG A 118 -5.26 12.79 24.68
C ARG A 118 -6.57 12.02 24.50
N PRO A 119 -7.61 12.26 25.33
CA PRO A 119 -8.89 11.58 25.18
C PRO A 119 -9.42 11.80 23.77
N GLY A 120 -9.60 10.72 23.00
CA GLY A 120 -10.11 10.76 21.62
C GLY A 120 -9.06 10.59 20.52
N SER A 121 -7.76 10.43 20.82
CA SER A 121 -6.75 10.11 19.81
C SER A 121 -6.75 8.61 19.49
N GLY A 122 -7.59 8.18 18.53
CA GLY A 122 -7.53 6.82 17.99
C GLY A 122 -6.19 6.54 17.28
N THR A 123 -5.89 5.25 17.05
CA THR A 123 -4.70 4.82 16.29
C THR A 123 -4.72 5.43 14.89
N THR A 124 -3.78 6.33 14.58
CA THR A 124 -3.66 6.91 13.25
C THR A 124 -2.99 5.92 12.31
N HIS A 125 -3.71 5.54 11.25
CA HIS A 125 -3.19 4.72 10.16
C HIS A 125 -2.95 5.62 8.96
N LEU A 126 -1.70 5.62 8.46
CA LEU A 126 -1.34 6.24 7.19
C LEU A 126 -1.08 5.13 6.19
N TYR A 127 -1.35 5.35 4.92
CA TYR A 127 -1.14 4.34 3.90
C TYR A 127 -0.70 4.96 2.57
N ASP A 128 0.08 4.20 1.80
CA ASP A 128 0.51 4.56 0.45
C ASP A 128 -0.05 3.51 -0.51
N ILE A 129 -0.60 4.03 -1.61
CA ILE A 129 -1.39 3.27 -2.55
C ILE A 129 -0.62 3.19 -3.84
N ALA A 130 -0.40 1.99 -4.31
CA ALA A 130 -0.03 1.80 -5.69
C ALA A 130 -1.31 1.64 -6.51
N LYS A 131 -1.46 2.43 -7.57
CA LYS A 131 -2.24 1.92 -8.70
C LYS A 131 -1.36 0.83 -9.30
N PRO A 132 -1.75 -0.46 -9.26
CA PRO A 132 -1.07 -1.45 -10.07
C PRO A 132 -1.25 -0.98 -11.52
N PHE A 133 -0.23 -0.31 -12.06
CA PHE A 133 -0.18 0.07 -13.46
C PHE A 133 -0.54 -1.18 -14.24
N VAL A 134 -1.51 -1.03 -15.16
CA VAL A 134 -1.94 -2.05 -16.12
C VAL A 134 -0.69 -2.78 -16.59
N TRP A 135 -0.44 -3.99 -16.04
CA TRP A 135 0.75 -4.76 -16.39
C TRP A 135 0.68 -4.93 -17.89
N HIS A 136 1.61 -4.28 -18.59
CA HIS A 136 1.57 -4.13 -20.03
C HIS A 136 1.25 -5.49 -20.64
N ARG A 137 0.07 -5.55 -21.26
CA ARG A 137 -0.29 -6.59 -22.19
C ARG A 137 0.71 -6.47 -23.33
N ASN A 138 1.86 -7.11 -23.23
CA ASN A 138 2.66 -7.48 -24.40
C ASN A 138 1.86 -8.58 -25.15
N LYS A 139 0.73 -8.18 -25.74
CA LYS A 139 0.17 -8.83 -26.91
C LYS A 139 0.53 -7.94 -28.09
N GLY A 140 1.71 -8.16 -28.64
CA GLY A 140 2.22 -7.37 -29.76
C GLY A 140 3.63 -7.74 -30.22
N ALA A 141 4.08 -8.98 -29.98
CA ALA A 141 5.24 -9.55 -30.66
C ALA A 141 4.79 -10.89 -31.24
N GLY A 142 4.11 -10.83 -32.38
CA GLY A 142 3.52 -12.01 -32.99
C GLY A 142 2.48 -11.67 -34.04
N SER A 143 2.91 -10.99 -35.11
CA SER A 143 2.42 -11.25 -36.47
C SER A 143 3.28 -10.47 -37.46
N ALA A 144 4.37 -11.08 -37.87
CA ALA A 144 5.04 -10.76 -39.12
C ALA A 144 5.27 -12.10 -39.82
N VAL A 145 4.21 -12.63 -40.45
CA VAL A 145 4.29 -13.70 -41.44
C VAL A 145 3.33 -13.35 -42.58
N GLY A 146 3.85 -13.43 -43.81
CA GLY A 146 3.19 -13.22 -45.10
C GLY A 146 3.73 -11.95 -45.78
N GLU A 147 4.77 -12.00 -46.62
CA GLU A 147 4.72 -12.40 -48.06
C GLU A 147 3.60 -11.64 -48.78
N TRP A 148 3.83 -10.87 -49.85
CA TRP A 148 4.63 -11.11 -51.07
C TRP A 148 5.58 -9.94 -51.39
#